data_AF-A0A963L7W2-F1
#
_entry.id   AF-A0A963L7W2-F1
#
_cell.length_a   1.000
_cell.length_b   1.000
_cell.length_c   1.000
_cell.angle_alpha   90.00
_cell.angle_beta   90.00
_cell.angle_gamma   90.00
#
_symmetry.space_group_name_H-M   'P 1'
#
loop_
_entity.id
_entity.type
_entity.pdbx_description
1 polymer ?
#
loop_
_entity_poly.entity_id
_entity_poly.type
_entity_poly.pdbx_seq_one_letter_code
_entity_poly.pdbx_strand_id
1 'polypeptide(L)'
;MTASLKSHSQGQTMVLSISNPENRNALGPEIYAAGVEALNVAESNPEIHSVVITGEGRHFCAGGNLQRLLSNRQQSREVQAQSIEGLHNW
;
A
#
# COMPACT_ATOMS: atom_id res chain seq x y z
N MET A 1 9.44 -11.70 2.60
CA MET A 1 8.06 -11.54 3.08
C MET A 1 7.32 -10.66 2.10
N THR A 2 6.06 -10.97 1.78
CA THR A 2 5.20 -10.11 0.95
C THR A 2 4.89 -8.82 1.71
N ALA A 3 4.74 -7.70 1.00
CA ALA A 3 4.35 -6.45 1.66
C ALA A 3 2.96 -6.60 2.29
N SER A 4 2.71 -5.90 3.40
CA SER A 4 1.39 -5.88 4.05
C SER A 4 1.10 -4.50 4.63
N LEU A 5 -0.19 -4.20 4.80
CA LEU A 5 -0.64 -2.98 5.48
C LEU A 5 -1.15 -3.37 6.88
N LYS A 6 -0.42 -2.98 7.92
CA LYS A 6 -0.80 -3.25 9.32
C LYS A 6 -1.71 -2.13 9.81
N SER A 7 -2.84 -2.47 10.42
CA SER A 7 -3.78 -1.49 10.98
C SER A 7 -3.86 -1.60 12.50
N HIS A 8 -3.95 -0.46 13.19
CA HIS A 8 -4.37 -0.38 14.59
C HIS A 8 -5.06 0.96 14.86
N SER A 9 -5.78 1.05 15.98
CA SER A 9 -6.44 2.29 16.40
C SER A 9 -5.69 2.97 17.54
N GLN A 10 -5.66 4.30 17.49
CA GLN A 10 -5.20 5.17 18.58
C GLN A 10 -6.26 6.25 18.84
N GLY A 11 -7.12 6.01 19.83
CA GLY A 11 -8.34 6.82 20.01
C GLY A 11 -9.21 6.74 18.76
N GLN A 12 -9.63 7.90 18.23
CA GLN A 12 -10.42 8.02 16.99
C GLN A 12 -9.55 8.09 15.72
N THR A 13 -8.28 7.69 15.81
CA THR A 13 -7.35 7.66 14.68
C THR A 13 -7.07 6.23 14.26
N MET A 14 -7.28 5.90 12.98
CA MET A 14 -6.78 4.67 12.39
C MET A 14 -5.34 4.89 11.90
N VAL A 15 -4.42 4.02 12.32
CA VAL A 15 -3.01 4.08 11.91
C VAL A 15 -2.69 2.89 11.01
N LEU A 16 -2.35 3.18 9.76
CA LEU A 16 -2.01 2.23 8.72
C LEU A 16 -0.50 2.26 8.46
N SER A 17 0.19 1.17 8.79
CA SER A 17 1.65 1.03 8.63
C SER A 17 1.98 0.13 7.45
N ILE A 18 2.62 0.68 6.41
CA ILE A 18 3.17 -0.10 5.30
C ILE A 18 4.34 -0.95 5.83
N SER A 19 4.23 -2.26 5.71
CA SER A 19 5.18 -3.23 6.23
C SER A 19 5.86 -4.01 5.10
N ASN A 20 7.06 -3.54 4.73
CA ASN A 20 8.02 -4.27 3.91
C ASN A 20 9.43 -3.70 4.16
N PRO A 21 9.93 -3.75 5.41
CA PRO A 21 11.11 -2.98 5.83
C PRO A 21 12.38 -3.35 5.04
N GLU A 22 12.53 -4.63 4.68
CA GLU A 22 13.61 -5.16 3.83
C GLU A 22 13.69 -4.46 2.46
N ASN A 23 12.55 -4.04 1.93
CA ASN A 23 12.46 -3.29 0.67
C ASN A 23 12.06 -1.83 0.89
N ARG A 24 12.37 -1.27 2.07
CA ARG A 24 12.06 0.13 2.42
C ARG A 24 10.60 0.50 2.21
N ASN A 25 9.70 -0.43 2.56
CA ASN A 25 8.26 -0.28 2.44
C ASN A 25 7.80 -0.01 1.00
N ALA A 26 8.49 -0.61 0.01
CA ALA A 26 8.11 -0.52 -1.39
C ALA A 26 6.72 -1.13 -1.64
N LEU A 27 5.97 -0.45 -2.50
CA LEU A 27 4.58 -0.74 -2.84
C LEU A 27 4.46 -1.81 -3.93
N GLY A 28 3.39 -2.58 -3.81
CA GLY A 28 2.93 -3.55 -4.78
C GLY A 28 1.40 -3.66 -4.73
N PRO A 29 0.80 -4.44 -5.66
CA PRO A 29 -0.63 -4.65 -5.75
C PRO A 29 -1.30 -5.05 -4.42
N GLU A 30 -0.58 -5.78 -3.58
CA GLU A 30 -1.01 -6.18 -2.24
C GLU A 30 -1.29 -5.00 -1.31
N ILE A 31 -0.49 -3.93 -1.39
CA ILE A 31 -0.71 -2.71 -0.59
C ILE A 31 -1.86 -1.89 -1.16
N TYR A 32 -2.03 -1.86 -2.49
CA TYR A 32 -3.13 -1.13 -3.13
C TYR A 32 -4.47 -1.69 -2.68
N ALA A 33 -4.65 -3.01 -2.78
CA ALA A 33 -5.87 -3.68 -2.36
C ALA A 33 -6.16 -3.48 -0.87
N ALA A 34 -5.16 -3.70 -0.01
CA ALA A 34 -5.31 -3.50 1.44
C ALA A 34 -5.57 -2.03 1.81
N GLY A 35 -4.99 -1.09 1.05
CA GLY A 35 -5.18 0.34 1.23
C GLY A 35 -6.61 0.77 0.91
N VAL A 36 -7.15 0.34 -0.25
CA VAL A 36 -8.56 0.59 -0.61
C VAL A 36 -9.50 0.03 0.45
N GLU A 37 -9.29 -1.22 0.88
CA GLU A 37 -10.10 -1.85 1.92
C GLU A 37 -10.07 -1.05 3.23
N ALA A 38 -8.87 -0.72 3.73
CA ALA A 38 -8.71 0.00 4.98
C ALA A 38 -9.31 1.41 4.94
N LEU A 39 -9.16 2.12 3.83
CA LEU A 39 -9.72 3.46 3.66
C LEU A 39 -11.24 3.44 3.54
N ASN A 40 -11.83 2.45 2.88
CA ASN A 40 -13.29 2.26 2.86
C ASN A 40 -13.85 1.96 4.25
N VAL A 41 -13.14 1.15 5.06
CA VAL A 41 -13.50 0.90 6.46
C VAL A 41 -13.41 2.18 7.28
N ALA A 42 -12.39 3.01 7.06
CA ALA A 42 -12.27 4.30 7.74
C ALA A 42 -13.39 5.27 7.34
N GLU A 43 -13.71 5.37 6.05
CA GLU A 43 -14.77 6.25 5.52
C GLU A 43 -16.16 5.90 6.09
N SER A 44 -16.46 4.61 6.19
CA SER A 44 -17.78 4.13 6.62
C SER A 44 -17.97 4.07 8.14
N ASN A 45 -16.92 4.28 8.93
CA ASN A 45 -16.96 4.13 10.38
C ASN A 45 -16.97 5.51 11.08
N PRO A 46 -18.09 5.91 11.71
CA PRO A 46 -18.21 7.22 12.37
C PRO A 46 -17.28 7.39 13.58
N GLU A 47 -16.72 6.30 14.13
CA GLU A 47 -15.77 6.37 15.24
C GLU A 47 -14.34 6.73 14.79
N ILE A 48 -14.06 6.69 13.48
CA ILE A 48 -12.76 7.05 12.90
C ILE A 48 -12.85 8.47 12.37
N HIS A 49 -12.15 9.38 13.04
CA HIS A 49 -12.12 10.81 12.69
C HIS A 49 -10.89 11.18 11.85
N SER A 50 -9.84 10.36 11.87
CA SER A 50 -8.64 10.60 11.08
C SER A 50 -7.91 9.31 10.76
N VAL A 51 -7.15 9.34 9.66
CA VAL A 51 -6.28 8.25 9.22
C VAL A 51 -4.86 8.77 9.14
N VAL A 52 -3.92 8.03 9.75
CA VAL A 52 -2.48 8.25 9.59
C VAL A 52 -1.91 7.08 8.80
N ILE A 53 -1.23 7.38 7.70
CA ILE A 53 -0.46 6.39 6.94
C ILE A 53 1.01 6.59 7.25
N THR A 54 1.69 5.53 7.64
CA THR A 54 3.12 5.53 7.99
C THR A 54 3.83 4.29 7.45
N GLY A 55 5.15 4.21 7.62
CA GLY A 55 5.95 3.05 7.25
C GLY A 55 6.51 2.34 8.48
N GLU A 56 6.62 1.01 8.41
CA GLU A 56 7.30 0.23 9.44
C GLU A 56 8.80 0.50 9.47
N GLY A 57 9.33 0.69 10.68
CA GLY A 57 10.75 0.89 10.91
C GLY A 57 11.22 2.26 10.45
N ARG A 58 12.28 2.29 9.63
CA ARG A 58 13.07 3.51 9.37
C ARG A 58 12.54 4.39 8.22
N HIS A 59 11.79 3.82 7.29
CA HIS A 59 11.40 4.52 6.06
C HIS A 59 9.88 4.61 5.98
N PHE A 60 9.35 5.69 5.41
CA PHE A 60 7.93 5.75 5.07
C PHE A 60 7.62 4.76 3.93
N CYS A 61 8.10 5.07 2.73
CA CYS A 61 7.88 4.26 1.53
C CYS A 61 8.92 4.65 0.45
N ALA A 62 9.49 3.66 -0.24
CA ALA A 62 10.42 3.89 -1.35
C ALA A 62 9.74 4.04 -2.73
N GLY A 63 8.41 4.02 -2.79
CA GLY A 63 7.65 4.00 -4.04
C GLY A 63 7.45 2.58 -4.57
N GLY A 64 7.45 2.41 -5.89
CA GLY A 64 7.25 1.09 -6.50
C GLY A 64 8.40 0.12 -6.26
N ASN A 65 8.09 -1.16 -6.06
CA ASN A 65 9.09 -2.21 -5.94
C ASN A 65 9.90 -2.36 -7.25
N LEU A 66 11.19 -2.03 -7.22
CA LEU A 66 12.05 -2.05 -8.41
C LEU A 66 12.19 -3.43 -9.05
N GLN A 67 12.25 -4.51 -8.28
CA GLN A 67 12.32 -5.88 -8.83
C GLN A 67 11.02 -6.22 -9.58
N ARG A 68 9.86 -5.86 -9.01
CA ARG A 68 8.56 -6.01 -9.66
C ARG A 68 8.49 -5.19 -10.95
N LEU A 69 8.93 -3.93 -10.92
CA LEU A 69 8.91 -3.04 -12.09
C LEU A 69 9.84 -3.55 -13.21
N LEU A 70 11.02 -4.06 -12.88
CA LEU A 70 11.94 -4.67 -13.84
C LEU A 70 11.36 -5.94 -14.46
N SER A 71 10.73 -6.80 -13.66
CA SER A 71 10.04 -8.00 -14.15
C SER A 71 8.88 -7.63 -15.09
N ASN A 72 8.05 -6.67 -14.70
CA ASN A 72 6.91 -6.19 -15.48
C ASN A 72 7.34 -5.61 -16.83
N ARG A 73 8.51 -4.94 -16.89
CA ARG A 73 9.05 -4.37 -18.13
C ARG A 73 9.35 -5.43 -19.21
N GLN A 74 9.55 -6.69 -18.82
CA GLN A 74 9.79 -7.81 -19.74
C GLN A 74 8.48 -8.46 -20.23
N GLN A 75 7.32 -8.02 -19.72
CA GLN A 75 6.01 -8.54 -20.10
C GLN A 75 5.43 -7.80 -21.31
N SER A 76 4.31 -8.28 -21.86
CA SER A 76 3.60 -7.61 -22.95
C SER A 76 3.13 -6.21 -22.54
N ARG A 77 2.84 -5.35 -23.54
CA ARG A 77 2.39 -3.97 -23.28
C ARG A 77 1.07 -3.94 -22.52
N GLU A 78 0.21 -4.93 -22.76
CA GLU A 78 -1.09 -5.08 -22.09
C GLU A 78 -0.90 -5.33 -20.60
N VAL A 79 0.02 -6.22 -20.21
CA VAL A 79 0.35 -6.49 -18.79
C VAL A 79 0.96 -5.25 -18.13
N GLN A 80 1.84 -4.54 -18.85
CA GLN A 80 2.42 -3.30 -18.35
C GLN A 80 1.34 -2.24 -18.07
N ALA A 81 0.41 -2.05 -19.00
CA ALA A 81 -0.72 -1.13 -18.84
C ALA A 81 -1.63 -1.52 -17.66
N GLN A 82 -1.97 -2.81 -17.54
CA GLN A 82 -2.77 -3.31 -16.41
C GLN A 82 -2.10 -3.04 -15.06
N SER A 83 -0.76 -3.16 -14.96
CA SER A 83 -0.06 -2.82 -13.72
C SER A 83 -0.11 -1.32 -13.39
N ILE A 84 -0.23 -0.43 -14.37
CA ILE A 84 -0.37 1.02 -14.16
C ILE A 84 -1.81 1.33 -13.73
N GLU A 85 -2.79 0.75 -14.41
CA GLU A 85 -4.21 0.84 -14.04
C GLU A 85 -4.45 0.37 -12.60
N GLY A 86 -3.80 -0.71 -12.17
CA GLY A 86 -3.87 -1.17 -10.79
C GLY A 86 -3.38 -0.16 -9.75
N LEU A 87 -2.48 0.76 -10.12
CA LEU A 87 -2.05 1.85 -9.24
C LEU A 87 -3.03 3.04 -9.30
N HIS A 88 -3.62 3.35 -10.46
CA HIS A 88 -4.62 4.42 -10.58
C HIS A 88 -5.91 4.13 -9.81
N ASN A 89 -6.23 2.85 -9.62
CA ASN A 89 -7.41 2.42 -8.88
C ASN A 89 -7.19 2.35 -7.36
N TRP A 90 -6.02 2.74 -6.86
CA TRP A 90 -5.77 2.90 -5.42
C TRP A 90 -6.23 4.28 -4.93
#